data_AF-A0A838J213-F1
#
_entry.id   AF-A0A838J213-F1
#
_cell.length_a   1.000
_cell.length_b   1.000
_cell.length_c   1.000
_cell.angle_alpha   90.00
_cell.angle_beta   90.00
_cell.angle_gamma   90.00
#
_symmetry.space_group_name_H-M   'P 1'
#
loop_
_entity.id
_entity.type
_entity.pdbx_description
1 polymer ?
#
loop_
_entity_poly.entity_id
_entity_poly.type
_entity_poly.pdbx_seq_one_letter_code
_entity_poly.pdbx_strand_id
1 'polypeptide(L)' 'AEAWSDWYHNNKITFKLIQPLIVKMNRATQEELDQLYQQALVEMNSPDLCAIWYFLSVWGTKPFSGA' A
#
# COMPACT_ATOMS: atom_id res chain seq x y z
N ALA A 1 -18.46 -11.56 8.94
CA ALA A 1 -18.23 -10.34 8.15
C ALA A 1 -17.65 -10.77 6.81
N GLU A 2 -18.07 -10.17 5.70
CA GLU A 2 -17.48 -10.45 4.38
C GLU A 2 -16.01 -9.98 4.39
N ALA A 3 -15.08 -10.83 3.96
CA ALA A 3 -13.64 -10.54 3.96
C ALA A 3 -13.26 -9.21 3.27
N TRP A 4 -14.13 -8.73 2.37
CA TRP A 4 -14.02 -7.44 1.70
C TRP A 4 -14.11 -6.24 2.66
N SER A 5 -15.00 -6.27 3.65
CA SER A 5 -15.19 -5.16 4.61
C SER A 5 -13.94 -4.94 5.48
N ASP A 6 -13.36 -6.04 5.96
CA ASP A 6 -12.14 -5.98 6.78
C ASP A 6 -10.93 -5.56 5.93
N TRP A 7 -10.85 -6.04 4.68
CA TRP A 7 -9.83 -5.62 3.72
C TRP A 7 -9.90 -4.10 3.44
N TYR A 8 -11.10 -3.58 3.16
CA TYR A 8 -11.30 -2.15 2.89
C TYR A 8 -10.89 -1.29 4.09
N HIS A 9 -11.30 -1.66 5.30
CA HIS A 9 -10.95 -0.92 6.52
C HIS A 9 -9.44 -0.89 6.76
N ASN A 10 -8.78 -2.04 6.63
CA ASN A 10 -7.34 -2.13 6.81
C ASN A 10 -6.58 -1.28 5.79
N ASN A 11 -6.96 -1.34 4.50
CA ASN A 11 -6.32 -0.57 3.44
C ASN A 11 -6.50 0.94 3.62
N LYS A 12 -7.69 1.38 4.03
CA LYS A 12 -7.94 2.80 4.38
C LYS A 12 -6.95 3.30 5.43
N ILE A 13 -6.67 2.51 6.46
CA ILE A 13 -5.70 2.87 7.50
C ILE A 13 -4.26 2.82 6.94
N THR A 14 -3.89 1.74 6.26
CA THR A 14 -2.55 1.56 5.68
C THR A 14 -2.18 2.71 4.74
N PHE A 15 -3.07 3.10 3.83
CA PHE A 15 -2.81 4.18 2.88
C PHE A 15 -2.60 5.53 3.56
N LYS A 16 -3.25 5.80 4.70
CA LYS A 16 -3.00 7.04 5.45
C LYS A 16 -1.68 6.97 6.23
N LEU A 17 -1.37 5.82 6.83
CA LEU A 17 -0.14 5.63 7.63
C LEU A 17 1.14 5.62 6.80
N ILE A 18 1.09 5.24 5.52
CA ILE A 18 2.28 5.20 4.66
C ILE A 18 2.66 6.59 4.11
N GLN A 19 1.74 7.56 4.08
CA GLN A 19 2.01 8.89 3.50
C GLN A 19 3.24 9.58 4.11
N PRO A 20 3.42 9.65 5.45
CA PRO A 20 4.58 10.32 6.04
C PRO A 20 5.91 9.67 5.64
N LEU A 21 5.93 8.35 5.42
CA LEU A 21 7.12 7.64 4.94
C LEU A 21 7.47 8.07 3.51
N ILE A 22 6.47 8.16 2.63
CA ILE A 22 6.65 8.57 1.23
C ILE A 22 7.15 10.02 1.15
N VAL A 23 6.58 10.92 1.96
CA VAL A 23 7.04 12.31 2.08
C VAL A 23 8.48 12.35 2.59
N LYS A 24 8.82 11.59 3.65
CA LYS A 24 10.19 11.53 4.21
C LYS A 24 11.21 10.98 3.21
N MET A 25 10.78 10.11 2.30
CA MET A 25 11.59 9.59 1.19
C MET A 25 11.69 10.55 0.00
N ASN A 26 11.10 11.74 0.08
CA ASN A 26 11.02 12.74 -0.99
C ASN A 26 10.45 12.17 -2.31
N ARG A 27 9.42 11.31 -2.21
CA ARG A 27 8.81 10.66 -3.38
C ARG A 27 7.54 11.33 -3.88
N ALA A 28 6.84 12.08 -3.03
CA ALA A 28 5.62 12.83 -3.34
C ALA A 28 5.38 13.90 -2.26
N THR A 29 4.58 14.92 -2.57
CA THR A 29 4.11 15.91 -1.59
C THR A 29 2.93 15.37 -0.77
N GLN A 30 2.59 16.06 0.32
CA GLN A 30 1.43 15.71 1.13
C GLN A 30 0.13 15.90 0.35
N GLU A 31 0.04 16.97 -0.45
CA GLU A 31 -1.12 17.29 -1.28
C GLU A 31 -1.37 16.22 -2.35
N GLU A 32 -0.31 15.77 -3.04
CA GLU A 32 -0.39 14.69 -4.03
C GLU A 32 -0.89 13.38 -3.39
N LEU A 33 -0.38 13.06 -2.20
CA LEU A 33 -0.77 11.85 -1.49
C LEU A 33 -2.20 11.90 -0.95
N ASP A 34 -2.68 13.08 -0.56
CA ASP A 34 -4.07 13.24 -0.13
C ASP A 34 -5.04 13.12 -1.31
N GLN A 35 -4.68 13.63 -2.49
CA GLN A 35 -5.45 13.40 -3.72
C GLN A 35 -5.51 11.92 -4.09
N LEU A 36 -4.36 11.23 -4.11
CA LEU A 36 -4.28 9.79 -4.37
C LEU A 36 -5.06 8.96 -3.36
N TYR A 37 -5.04 9.37 -2.08
CA TYR A 37 -5.80 8.70 -1.04
C TYR A 37 -7.30 8.77 -1.28
N GLN A 38 -7.84 9.96 -1.64
CA GLN A 38 -9.27 10.08 -1.95
C GLN A 38 -9.65 9.24 -3.17
N GLN A 39 -8.81 9.25 -4.21
CA GLN A 39 -9.04 8.43 -5.39
C GLN A 39 -9.08 6.92 -5.06
N ALA A 40 -8.12 6.45 -4.26
CA ALA A 40 -8.07 5.05 -3.83
C ALA A 40 -9.32 4.64 -3.01
N LEU A 41 -9.86 5.53 -2.16
CA LEU A 41 -11.11 5.23 -1.44
C LEU A 41 -12.30 5.07 -2.37
N VAL A 42 -12.40 5.90 -3.41
CA VAL A 42 -13.47 5.77 -4.42
C VAL A 42 -13.35 4.46 -5.18
N GLU A 43 -12.16 4.13 -5.67
CA GLU A 43 -11.90 2.91 -6.44
C GLU A 43 -12.14 1.65 -5.60
N MET A 44 -11.71 1.64 -4.33
CA MET A 44 -11.91 0.50 -3.43
C MET A 44 -13.38 0.19 -3.12
N ASN A 45 -14.29 1.15 -3.26
CA ASN A 45 -15.74 0.93 -3.12
C ASN A 45 -16.42 0.57 -4.44
N SER A 46 -15.68 0.53 -5.55
CA SER A 46 -16.28 0.25 -6.85
C SER A 46 -16.74 -1.21 -6.94
N PRO A 47 -17.97 -1.48 -7.39
CA PRO A 47 -18.51 -2.84 -7.46
C PRO A 47 -17.81 -3.73 -8.51
N ASP A 48 -17.03 -3.13 -9.40
CA ASP A 48 -16.24 -3.81 -10.44
C ASP A 48 -14.76 -4.00 -10.05
N LEU A 49 -14.33 -3.55 -8.87
CA LEU A 49 -12.96 -3.71 -8.44
C LEU A 49 -12.66 -5.17 -8.08
N CYS A 50 -11.77 -5.79 -8.86
CA CYS A 50 -11.11 -7.05 -8.52
C CYS A 50 -9.64 -6.80 -8.24
N ALA A 51 -9.29 -6.58 -6.97
CA ALA A 51 -7.92 -6.33 -6.56
C ALA A 51 -7.23 -7.61 -6.07
N ILE A 52 -5.96 -7.77 -6.43
CA ILE A 52 -5.08 -8.81 -5.90
C ILE A 52 -3.84 -8.12 -5.35
N TRP A 53 -3.51 -8.39 -4.08
CA TRP A 53 -2.28 -7.90 -3.46
C TRP A 53 -1.41 -9.08 -3.00
N TYR A 54 -0.24 -9.22 -3.61
CA TYR A 54 0.79 -10.16 -3.16
C TYR A 54 1.68 -9.55 -2.08
N PHE A 55 1.77 -10.23 -0.93
CA PHE A 55 2.81 -9.99 0.05
C PHE A 55 3.91 -11.03 -0.15
N LEU A 56 4.98 -10.64 -0.87
CA LEU A 56 6.13 -11.50 -1.13
C LEU A 56 7.31 -11.07 -0.25
N SER A 57 7.72 -11.97 0.63
CA SER A 57 9.00 -11.85 1.36
C SER A 57 10.03 -12.74 0.68
N VAL A 58 11.12 -12.14 0.19
CA VAL A 58 12.24 -12.88 -0.43
C VAL A 58 13.40 -12.94 0.54
N TRP A 59 13.94 -14.14 0.74
CA TRP A 59 15.15 -14.37 1.53
C TRP A 59 16.26 -14.83 0.59
N GLY A 60 17.48 -14.32 0.79
CA GLY A 60 18.65 -14.70 0.02
C GLY A 60 19.87 -14.82 0.93
N THR A 61 20.76 -15.75 0.60
CA THR A 61 22.05 -15.89 1.29
C THR A 61 23.10 -15.11 0.50
N LYS A 62 23.87 -14.24 1.17
CA LYS A 62 25.01 -13.58 0.54
C LYS A 62 26.01 -14.67 0.08
N PRO A 63 26.47 -14.65 -1.19
CA PRO A 63 27.49 -15.59 -1.63
C PRO A 63 28.76 -15.41 -0.78
N PHE A 64 29.30 -16.50 -0.26
CA PHE A 64 30.61 -16.49 0.40
C PHE A 64 31.69 -16.23 -0.66
N SER A 65 32.18 -14.99 -0.75
CA SER A 65 33.42 -14.69 -1.44
C SER A 65 34.57 -14.93 -0.47
N GLY A 66 35.04 -16.18 -0.38
CA GLY A 66 36.27 -16.49 0.33
C GLY A 66 37.45 -15.86 -0.43
N ALA A 67 37.95 -14.74 0.11
CA ALA A 67 39.25 -14.17 -0.19
C ALA A 67 40.07 -14.19 1.10
#